data_AF-A0A2N2ZCH9-F1
#
_entry.id   AF-A0A2N2ZCH9-F1
#
_cell.length_a   1.000
_cell.length_b   1.000
_cell.length_c   1.000
_cell.angle_alpha   90.00
_cell.angle_beta   90.00
_cell.angle_gamma   90.00
#
_symmetry.space_group_name_H-M   'P 1'
#
loop_
_entity.id
_entity.type
_entity.pdbx_description
1 polymer ?
#
loop_
_entity_poly.entity_id
_entity_poly.type
_entity_poly.pdbx_seq_one_letter_code
_entity_poly.pdbx_strand_id
1 'polypeptide(L)'
;MIDLNLIWKIIPLIFSAVALWISIRVFSLFYRREIQKKQLELILKLIEKFQKSDISVSFANYSIKSTFYVHLDKGNIFHIAKSRFIRKTNRMNNEITFNCPVYMTEETIARIEIMDFIRNPMLPNKIANCLRKAFPENITYSERSKVDYNLVQIDEYRILDSKKAKELKNEEHHIIYVSNLGINYGEFLKYIDDTSSEINRFLKKAGVKNLNIEWNK
;
A
#
# COMPACT_ATOMS: atom_id res chain seq x y z
N MET A 1 21.82 -59.79 31.71
CA MET A 1 20.55 -60.26 31.12
C MET A 1 19.70 -59.02 30.88
N ILE A 2 19.45 -58.64 29.63
CA ILE A 2 18.60 -57.48 29.35
C ILE A 2 17.16 -57.92 29.62
N ASP A 3 16.49 -57.21 30.53
CA ASP A 3 15.15 -57.55 30.99
C ASP A 3 14.15 -57.30 29.85
N LEU A 4 13.70 -58.36 29.16
CA LEU A 4 12.80 -58.28 28.01
C LEU A 4 11.52 -57.48 28.34
N ASN A 5 11.08 -57.52 29.59
CA ASN A 5 9.92 -56.77 30.08
C ASN A 5 10.11 -55.24 30.03
N LEU A 6 11.36 -54.78 30.18
CA LEU A 6 11.69 -53.35 30.09
C LEU A 6 11.64 -52.89 28.62
N ILE A 7 12.17 -53.70 27.69
CA ILE A 7 12.14 -53.42 26.24
C ILE A 7 10.69 -53.32 25.74
N TRP A 8 9.82 -54.26 26.14
CA TRP A 8 8.41 -54.25 25.74
C TRP A 8 7.60 -53.06 26.27
N LYS A 9 8.02 -52.44 27.37
CA LYS A 9 7.41 -51.19 27.89
C LYS A 9 7.95 -49.93 27.21
N ILE A 10 9.19 -49.95 26.74
CA ILE A 10 9.84 -48.80 26.09
C ILE A 10 9.37 -48.65 24.64
N ILE A 11 9.14 -49.75 23.92
CA ILE A 11 8.72 -49.71 22.51
C ILE A 11 7.43 -48.90 22.29
N PRO A 12 6.32 -49.11 23.04
CA PRO A 12 5.10 -48.31 22.91
C PRO A 12 5.35 -46.81 23.17
N LEU A 13 6.23 -46.51 24.13
CA LEU A 13 6.58 -45.15 24.52
C LEU A 13 7.34 -44.42 23.40
N ILE A 14 8.24 -45.11 22.70
CA ILE A 14 8.92 -44.62 21.50
C ILE A 14 7.90 -44.38 20.37
N PHE A 15 6.99 -45.33 20.13
CA PHE A 15 5.95 -45.15 19.11
C PHE A 15 5.04 -43.96 19.40
N SER A 16 4.63 -43.74 20.66
CA SER A 16 3.85 -42.57 21.07
C SER A 16 4.64 -41.26 20.87
N ALA A 17 5.94 -41.24 21.17
CA ALA A 17 6.77 -40.06 20.95
C ALA A 17 6.94 -39.72 19.46
N VAL A 18 7.13 -40.74 18.60
CA VAL A 18 7.19 -40.56 17.15
C VAL A 18 5.84 -40.08 16.60
N ALA A 19 4.73 -40.66 17.06
CA ALA A 19 3.39 -40.23 16.66
C ALA A 19 3.11 -38.77 17.05
N LEU A 20 3.49 -38.36 18.26
CA LEU A 20 3.38 -36.96 18.71
C LEU A 20 4.20 -36.03 17.82
N TRP A 21 5.44 -36.40 17.49
CA TRP A 21 6.31 -35.61 16.62
C TRP A 21 5.72 -35.44 15.21
N ILE A 22 5.16 -36.51 14.64
CA ILE A 22 4.46 -36.46 13.34
C ILE A 22 3.24 -35.53 13.44
N SER A 23 2.42 -35.67 14.48
CA SER A 23 1.23 -34.82 14.69
C SER A 23 1.61 -33.34 14.82
N ILE A 24 2.66 -33.00 15.57
CA ILE A 24 3.16 -31.61 15.67
C ILE A 24 3.60 -31.09 14.30
N ARG A 25 4.31 -31.90 13.51
CA ARG A 25 4.73 -31.50 12.16
C ARG A 25 3.54 -31.28 11.23
N VAL A 26 2.57 -32.18 11.23
CA VAL A 26 1.36 -32.06 10.40
C VAL A 26 0.54 -30.83 10.81
N PHE A 27 0.37 -30.61 12.12
CA PHE A 27 -0.31 -29.42 12.64
C PHE A 27 0.41 -28.13 12.22
N SER A 28 1.74 -28.07 12.35
CA SER A 28 2.53 -26.92 11.91
C SER A 28 2.39 -26.64 10.41
N LEU A 29 2.36 -27.68 9.58
CA LEU A 29 2.13 -27.56 8.14
C LEU A 29 0.73 -27.04 7.82
N PHE A 30 -0.29 -27.56 8.48
CA PHE A 30 -1.67 -27.11 8.32
C PHE A 30 -1.82 -25.64 8.72
N TYR A 31 -1.35 -25.28 9.92
CA TYR A 31 -1.39 -23.92 10.43
C TYR A 31 -0.67 -22.93 9.50
N ARG A 32 0.49 -23.32 8.97
CA ARG A 32 1.22 -22.50 7.99
C ARG A 32 0.43 -22.27 6.70
N ARG A 33 -0.27 -23.30 6.19
CA ARG A 33 -1.12 -23.16 4.99
C ARG A 33 -2.32 -22.25 5.24
N GLU A 34 -2.94 -22.34 6.42
CA GLU A 34 -4.06 -21.47 6.78
C GLU A 34 -3.62 -20.00 6.87
N ILE A 35 -2.46 -19.73 7.49
CA ILE A 35 -1.86 -18.39 7.51
C ILE A 35 -1.59 -17.90 6.09
N GLN A 36 -1.00 -18.74 5.23
CA GLN A 36 -0.71 -18.37 3.84
C GLN A 36 -1.98 -18.02 3.07
N LYS A 37 -3.09 -18.72 3.31
CA LYS A 37 -4.39 -18.43 2.70
C LYS A 37 -4.91 -17.06 3.12
N LYS A 38 -4.91 -16.76 4.43
CA LYS A 38 -5.32 -15.46 4.98
C LYS A 38 -4.42 -14.32 4.47
N GLN A 39 -3.12 -14.56 4.38
CA GLN A 39 -2.15 -13.62 3.81
C GLN A 39 -2.45 -13.30 2.34
N LEU A 40 -2.73 -14.32 1.53
CA LEU A 40 -3.07 -14.15 0.13
C LEU A 40 -4.36 -13.32 -0.03
N GLU A 41 -5.39 -13.63 0.75
CA GLU A 41 -6.67 -12.92 0.74
C GLU A 41 -6.50 -11.44 1.12
N LEU A 42 -5.70 -11.13 2.15
CA LEU A 42 -5.37 -9.76 2.53
C LEU A 42 -4.65 -9.00 1.40
N ILE A 43 -3.70 -9.63 0.73
CA ILE A 43 -2.98 -9.00 -0.38
C ILE A 43 -3.89 -8.76 -1.57
N LEU A 44 -4.78 -9.71 -1.90
CA LEU A 44 -5.76 -9.52 -2.97
C LEU A 44 -6.71 -8.35 -2.65
N LYS A 45 -7.19 -8.24 -1.41
CA LYS A 45 -8.02 -7.11 -0.96
C LYS A 45 -7.29 -5.78 -1.06
N LEU A 46 -5.99 -5.75 -0.69
CA LEU A 46 -5.14 -4.57 -0.84
C LEU A 46 -5.02 -4.14 -2.30
N ILE A 47 -4.71 -5.08 -3.20
CA ILE A 47 -4.58 -4.85 -4.64
C ILE A 47 -5.90 -4.29 -5.19
N GLU A 48 -7.01 -4.92 -4.86
CA GLU A 48 -8.34 -4.53 -5.30
C GLU A 48 -8.68 -3.09 -4.88
N LYS A 49 -8.41 -2.72 -3.62
CA LYS A 49 -8.68 -1.36 -3.14
C LYS A 49 -7.85 -0.30 -3.87
N PHE A 50 -6.58 -0.58 -4.15
CA PHE A 50 -5.74 0.33 -4.95
C PHE A 50 -6.15 0.37 -6.43
N GLN A 51 -6.61 -0.74 -7.01
CA GLN A 51 -7.10 -0.78 -8.40
C GLN A 51 -8.44 -0.07 -8.59
N LYS A 52 -9.36 -0.23 -7.64
CA LYS A 52 -10.66 0.45 -7.65
C LYS A 52 -10.59 1.95 -7.33
N SER A 53 -9.43 2.43 -6.89
CA SER A 53 -9.20 3.84 -6.59
C SER A 53 -8.60 4.50 -7.81
N ASP A 54 -9.44 5.16 -8.61
CA ASP A 54 -8.95 6.06 -9.66
C ASP A 54 -8.51 7.38 -9.02
N ILE A 55 -7.20 7.59 -9.00
CA ILE A 55 -6.55 8.63 -8.22
C ILE A 55 -5.98 9.67 -9.20
N SER A 56 -6.18 10.94 -8.88
CA SER A 56 -5.47 12.05 -9.50
C SER A 56 -4.33 12.55 -8.63
N VAL A 57 -3.26 12.98 -9.31
CA VAL A 57 -2.14 13.67 -8.67
C VAL A 57 -2.15 15.11 -9.12
N SER A 58 -2.22 16.02 -8.15
CA SER A 58 -2.30 17.46 -8.37
C SER A 58 -1.10 18.13 -7.72
N PHE A 59 -0.41 18.97 -8.49
CA PHE A 59 0.71 19.77 -7.99
C PHE A 59 0.28 21.21 -7.77
N ALA A 60 0.65 21.77 -6.63
CA ALA A 60 0.47 23.18 -6.32
C ALA A 60 1.84 23.82 -6.04
N ASN A 61 2.17 24.88 -6.79
CA ASN A 61 3.38 25.67 -6.61
C ASN A 61 3.04 27.15 -6.53
N TYR A 62 3.34 27.76 -5.38
CA TYR A 62 2.96 29.15 -5.09
C TYR A 62 4.12 30.14 -5.16
N SER A 63 5.32 29.71 -5.56
CA SER A 63 6.47 30.60 -5.76
C SER A 63 6.20 31.75 -6.75
N ILE A 64 5.13 31.67 -7.54
CA ILE A 64 4.75 32.61 -8.61
C ILE A 64 3.51 33.47 -8.23
N LYS A 65 3.08 33.51 -6.96
CA LYS A 65 1.89 34.27 -6.49
C LYS A 65 0.61 34.02 -7.31
N SER A 66 0.52 32.85 -7.93
CA SER A 66 -0.61 32.40 -8.74
C SER A 66 -0.80 30.91 -8.51
N THR A 67 -2.02 30.51 -8.17
CA THR A 67 -2.35 29.12 -7.86
C THR A 67 -2.48 28.33 -9.16
N PHE A 68 -1.41 27.66 -9.57
CA PHE A 68 -1.50 26.70 -10.66
C PHE A 68 -1.69 25.31 -10.09
N TYR A 69 -2.90 24.77 -10.28
CA TYR A 69 -3.15 23.35 -10.13
C TYR A 69 -2.77 22.69 -11.43
N VAL A 70 -1.65 21.97 -11.42
CA VAL A 70 -1.29 21.11 -12.54
C VAL A 70 -1.71 19.70 -12.17
N HIS A 71 -2.72 19.18 -12.85
CA HIS A 71 -3.03 17.76 -12.78
C HIS A 71 -1.94 17.01 -13.54
N LEU A 72 -1.13 16.29 -12.78
CA LEU A 72 0.02 15.56 -13.27
C LEU A 72 -0.39 14.21 -13.86
N ASP A 73 -1.36 13.53 -13.24
CA ASP A 73 -1.76 12.17 -13.62
C ASP A 73 -3.18 11.80 -13.21
N LYS A 74 -3.71 10.76 -13.87
CA LYS A 74 -4.92 10.02 -13.52
C LYS A 74 -4.64 8.51 -13.60
N GLY A 75 -5.15 7.73 -12.66
CA GLY A 75 -5.11 6.28 -12.66
C GLY A 75 -4.68 5.66 -11.33
N ASN A 76 -4.47 4.35 -11.34
CA ASN A 76 -4.02 3.60 -10.16
C ASN A 76 -2.63 4.09 -9.69
N ILE A 77 -2.49 4.26 -8.37
CA ILE A 77 -1.25 4.66 -7.70
C ILE A 77 -0.02 3.84 -8.09
N PHE A 78 -0.19 2.54 -8.32
CA PHE A 78 0.89 1.64 -8.74
C PHE A 78 1.33 1.91 -10.19
N HIS A 79 0.41 2.27 -11.07
CA HIS A 79 0.72 2.65 -12.45
C HIS A 79 1.47 4.00 -12.50
N ILE A 80 1.04 4.96 -11.68
CA ILE A 80 1.70 6.25 -11.48
C ILE A 80 3.14 6.04 -10.97
N ALA A 81 3.32 5.17 -9.99
CA ALA A 81 4.64 4.82 -9.44
C ALA A 81 5.56 4.17 -10.48
N LYS A 82 5.09 3.17 -11.23
CA LYS A 82 5.88 2.45 -12.23
C LYS A 82 6.38 3.35 -13.36
N SER A 83 5.52 4.27 -13.81
CA SER A 83 5.82 5.16 -14.93
C SER A 83 6.78 6.31 -14.57
N ARG A 84 7.20 6.43 -13.29
CA ARG A 84 8.19 7.43 -12.82
C ARG A 84 9.47 7.52 -13.67
N PHE A 85 9.96 6.40 -14.18
CA PHE A 85 11.21 6.37 -14.96
C PHE A 85 11.01 6.72 -16.44
N ILE A 86 9.82 6.46 -16.99
CA ILE A 86 9.46 6.79 -18.38
C ILE A 86 9.21 8.31 -18.52
N ARG A 87 8.83 8.96 -17.42
CA ARG A 87 8.40 10.36 -17.34
C ARG A 87 9.53 11.38 -17.17
N LYS A 88 10.72 11.10 -17.70
CA LYS A 88 11.76 12.13 -17.96
C LYS A 88 11.35 13.08 -19.10
N THR A 89 10.10 13.54 -19.13
CA THR A 89 9.57 14.52 -20.08
C THR A 89 9.25 15.83 -19.36
N ASN A 90 9.50 16.95 -20.04
CA ASN A 90 9.67 18.33 -19.52
C ASN A 90 8.63 18.90 -18.53
N ARG A 91 7.50 18.23 -18.24
CA ARG A 91 6.47 18.72 -17.28
C ARG A 91 6.58 18.13 -15.87
N MET A 92 7.20 16.96 -15.72
CA MET A 92 7.45 16.30 -14.42
C MET A 92 8.94 16.38 -13.99
N ASN A 93 9.77 17.01 -14.81
CA ASN A 93 11.23 17.01 -14.72
C ASN A 93 11.82 17.97 -13.67
N ASN A 94 11.01 18.66 -12.87
CA ASN A 94 11.57 19.58 -11.90
C ASN A 94 11.88 18.83 -10.61
N GLU A 95 13.15 18.76 -10.22
CA GLU A 95 13.61 18.32 -8.88
C GLU A 95 12.73 18.91 -7.76
N ILE A 96 12.19 20.11 -8.00
CA ILE A 96 11.22 20.81 -7.16
C ILE A 96 9.99 19.92 -6.83
N THR A 97 9.34 19.31 -7.82
CA THR A 97 8.12 18.50 -7.59
C THR A 97 8.45 17.19 -6.86
N PHE A 98 9.59 16.58 -7.18
CA PHE A 98 10.04 15.35 -6.48
C PHE A 98 10.33 15.60 -5.01
N ASN A 99 10.78 16.79 -4.66
CA ASN A 99 11.10 17.19 -3.29
C ASN A 99 9.91 17.79 -2.53
N CYS A 100 8.74 17.94 -3.17
CA CYS A 100 7.56 18.44 -2.50
C CYS A 100 6.92 17.39 -1.58
N PRO A 101 6.43 17.80 -0.39
CA PRO A 101 5.68 16.94 0.51
C PRO A 101 4.39 16.42 -0.16
N VAL A 102 4.06 15.16 0.15
CA VAL A 102 2.85 14.51 -0.35
C VAL A 102 1.72 14.62 0.66
N TYR A 103 0.56 15.00 0.16
CA TYR A 103 -0.69 15.06 0.90
C TYR A 103 -1.72 14.15 0.25
N MET A 104 -2.55 13.51 1.09
CA MET A 104 -3.72 12.76 0.64
C MET A 104 -4.98 13.33 1.28
N THR A 105 -6.08 13.34 0.53
CA THR A 105 -7.37 13.72 1.11
C THR A 105 -7.91 12.63 2.02
N GLU A 106 -8.72 13.02 2.99
CA GLU A 106 -9.39 12.09 3.91
C GLU A 106 -10.19 11.01 3.17
N GLU A 107 -10.91 11.39 2.12
CA GLU A 107 -11.73 10.45 1.34
C GLU A 107 -10.86 9.38 0.66
N THR A 108 -9.69 9.79 0.15
CA THR A 108 -8.74 8.90 -0.53
C THR A 108 -8.17 7.88 0.47
N ILE A 109 -7.77 8.35 1.65
CA ILE A 109 -7.26 7.49 2.72
C ILE A 109 -8.34 6.51 3.21
N ALA A 110 -9.57 7.00 3.44
CA ALA A 110 -10.69 6.20 3.90
C ALA A 110 -11.03 5.09 2.89
N ARG A 111 -11.02 5.39 1.58
CA ARG A 111 -11.30 4.40 0.53
C ARG A 111 -10.25 3.29 0.45
N ILE A 112 -8.97 3.66 0.58
CA ILE A 112 -7.86 2.69 0.57
C ILE A 112 -7.85 1.85 1.86
N GLU A 113 -8.43 2.34 2.97
CA GLU A 113 -8.34 1.69 4.30
C GLU A 113 -6.89 1.33 4.67
N ILE A 114 -5.92 2.18 4.31
CA ILE A 114 -4.49 1.79 4.36
C ILE A 114 -4.03 1.41 5.77
N MET A 115 -4.61 2.02 6.80
CA MET A 115 -4.31 1.75 8.20
C MET A 115 -4.68 0.34 8.63
N ASP A 116 -5.77 -0.21 8.08
CA ASP A 116 -6.21 -1.58 8.37
C ASP A 116 -5.22 -2.61 7.85
N PHE A 117 -4.51 -2.29 6.77
CA PHE A 117 -3.46 -3.15 6.22
C PHE A 117 -2.14 -2.98 6.98
N ILE A 118 -1.71 -1.74 7.23
CA ILE A 118 -0.43 -1.45 7.89
C ILE A 118 -0.39 -2.02 9.32
N ARG A 119 -1.52 -2.00 10.03
CA ARG A 119 -1.62 -2.51 11.40
C ARG A 119 -1.96 -4.00 11.46
N ASN A 120 -2.24 -4.65 10.33
CA ASN A 120 -2.61 -6.07 10.30
C ASN A 120 -1.38 -6.97 10.55
N PRO A 121 -1.36 -7.77 11.64
CA PRO A 121 -0.24 -8.67 11.92
C PRO A 121 -0.15 -9.83 10.92
N MET A 122 -1.22 -10.11 10.17
CA MET A 122 -1.25 -11.13 9.14
C MET A 122 -0.76 -10.63 7.79
N LEU A 123 -0.56 -9.32 7.58
CA LEU A 123 0.05 -8.83 6.34
C LEU A 123 1.54 -9.24 6.30
N PRO A 124 2.08 -9.75 5.18
CA PRO A 124 3.49 -10.12 5.14
C PRO A 124 4.40 -8.93 5.49
N ASN A 125 5.28 -9.13 6.48
CA ASN A 125 6.12 -8.07 7.05
C ASN A 125 6.87 -7.22 6.02
N LYS A 126 7.37 -7.82 4.93
CA LYS A 126 8.07 -7.06 3.88
C LYS A 126 7.15 -6.05 3.18
N ILE A 127 5.92 -6.46 2.86
CA ILE A 127 4.90 -5.60 2.23
C ILE A 127 4.45 -4.53 3.23
N ALA A 128 4.17 -4.93 4.48
CA ALA A 128 3.79 -3.99 5.54
C ALA A 128 4.86 -2.92 5.76
N ASN A 129 6.14 -3.31 5.77
CA ASN A 129 7.24 -2.37 5.95
C ASN A 129 7.41 -1.41 4.76
N CYS A 130 7.15 -1.83 3.52
CA CYS A 130 7.14 -0.92 2.38
C CYS A 130 5.98 0.09 2.47
N LEU A 131 4.78 -0.38 2.86
CA LEU A 131 3.63 0.50 3.05
C LEU A 131 3.85 1.51 4.18
N ARG A 132 4.43 1.11 5.31
CA ARG A 132 4.76 2.04 6.43
C ARG A 132 5.76 3.14 6.05
N LYS A 133 6.55 2.93 5.00
CA LYS A 133 7.43 3.98 4.48
C LYS A 133 6.68 4.97 3.60
N ALA A 134 5.62 4.53 2.92
CA ALA A 134 4.78 5.37 2.06
C ALA A 134 3.70 6.12 2.84
N PHE A 135 3.22 5.55 3.95
CA PHE A 135 2.12 6.07 4.75
C PHE A 135 2.51 6.07 6.23
N PRO A 136 2.28 7.19 6.95
CA PRO A 136 2.64 7.31 8.36
C PRO A 136 1.79 6.36 9.23
N GLU A 137 2.35 5.92 10.36
CA GLU A 137 1.64 5.03 11.31
C GLU A 137 0.44 5.70 11.99
N ASN A 138 0.42 7.04 11.99
CA ASN A 138 -0.67 7.86 12.47
C ASN A 138 -0.99 8.91 11.41
N ILE A 139 -2.21 8.88 10.90
CA ILE A 139 -2.71 9.85 9.92
C ILE A 139 -3.35 10.99 10.70
N THR A 140 -2.77 12.17 10.62
CA THR A 140 -3.34 13.41 11.16
C THR A 140 -3.88 14.25 10.02
N TYR A 141 -5.09 14.76 10.20
CA TYR A 141 -5.75 15.61 9.22
C TYR A 141 -5.61 17.09 9.59
N SER A 142 -5.45 17.91 8.56
CA SER A 142 -5.38 19.35 8.66
C SER A 142 -6.21 19.97 7.55
N GLU A 143 -6.79 21.14 7.81
CA GLU A 143 -7.50 21.88 6.77
C GLU A 143 -6.52 22.25 5.64
N ARG A 144 -6.92 22.02 4.39
CA ARG A 144 -6.10 22.33 3.21
C ARG A 144 -5.66 23.79 3.14
N SER A 145 -6.42 24.72 3.74
CA SER A 145 -6.08 26.13 3.83
C SER A 145 -4.89 26.42 4.74
N LYS A 146 -4.55 25.50 5.65
CA LYS A 146 -3.51 25.65 6.68
C LYS A 146 -2.21 24.90 6.38
N VAL A 147 -2.12 24.20 5.24
CA VAL A 147 -0.93 23.43 4.85
C VAL A 147 0.01 24.19 3.93
N ASP A 148 1.27 23.73 3.88
CA ASP A 148 2.33 24.34 3.10
C ASP A 148 1.98 24.48 1.62
N TYR A 149 2.42 25.58 1.02
CA TYR A 149 1.95 25.99 -0.30
C TYR A 149 2.58 25.22 -1.46
N ASN A 150 3.74 24.57 -1.28
CA ASN A 150 4.37 23.75 -2.31
C ASN A 150 4.17 22.27 -1.99
N LEU A 151 3.15 21.64 -2.58
CA LEU A 151 2.77 20.27 -2.26
C LEU A 151 2.34 19.46 -3.48
N VAL A 152 2.39 18.13 -3.32
CA VAL A 152 1.72 17.18 -4.20
C VAL A 152 0.53 16.61 -3.47
N GLN A 153 -0.67 16.86 -3.99
CA GLN A 153 -1.90 16.27 -3.48
C GLN A 153 -2.28 15.05 -4.30
N ILE A 154 -2.69 14.00 -3.62
CA ILE A 154 -3.26 12.78 -4.18
C ILE A 154 -4.72 12.72 -3.75
N ASP A 155 -5.63 12.75 -4.71
CA ASP A 155 -7.07 12.78 -4.47
C ASP A 155 -7.83 11.78 -5.34
N GLU A 156 -8.97 11.30 -4.86
CA GLU A 156 -9.91 10.58 -5.69
C GLU A 156 -10.39 11.49 -6.82
N TYR A 157 -10.56 10.89 -8.01
CA TYR A 157 -11.01 11.53 -9.22
C TYR A 157 -12.19 12.50 -9.02
N ARG A 158 -11.90 13.78 -8.76
CA ARG A 158 -12.83 14.86 -9.05
C ARG A 158 -12.67 15.14 -10.54
N ILE A 159 -13.63 14.70 -11.37
CA ILE A 159 -13.78 15.26 -12.73
C ILE A 159 -14.06 16.74 -12.56
N LEU A 160 -13.00 17.52 -12.46
CA LEU A 160 -13.09 18.95 -12.59
C LEU A 160 -12.76 19.26 -14.02
N ASP A 161 -13.79 19.18 -14.85
CA ASP A 161 -13.83 20.07 -15.99
C ASP A 161 -13.54 21.49 -15.47
N SER A 162 -12.72 22.27 -16.18
CA SER A 162 -12.18 23.54 -15.64
C SER A 162 -13.27 24.51 -15.17
N LYS A 163 -14.50 24.37 -15.68
CA LYS A 163 -15.73 25.02 -15.20
C LYS A 163 -16.21 24.49 -13.85
N LYS A 164 -16.30 23.17 -13.67
CA LYS A 164 -16.71 22.53 -12.41
C LYS A 164 -15.71 22.79 -11.27
N ALA A 165 -14.41 22.92 -11.58
CA ALA A 165 -13.40 23.35 -10.61
C ALA A 165 -13.66 24.78 -10.08
N LYS A 166 -14.18 25.66 -10.94
CA LYS A 166 -14.58 27.02 -10.56
C LYS A 166 -15.92 27.04 -9.81
N GLU A 167 -16.85 26.14 -10.15
CA GLU A 167 -18.14 26.01 -9.47
C GLU A 167 -17.98 25.41 -8.05
N LEU A 168 -17.12 24.41 -7.85
CA LEU A 168 -16.78 23.88 -6.52
C LEU A 168 -15.97 24.86 -5.65
N LYS A 169 -15.43 25.93 -6.24
CA LYS A 169 -14.89 27.08 -5.51
C LYS A 169 -16.00 28.02 -4.99
N ASN A 170 -17.17 27.96 -5.61
CA ASN A 170 -18.33 28.82 -5.33
C ASN A 170 -19.42 28.13 -4.50
N GLU A 171 -19.47 26.79 -4.49
CA GLU A 171 -20.26 26.05 -3.50
C GLU A 171 -19.58 26.17 -2.13
N GLU A 172 -20.34 26.61 -1.14
CA GLU A 172 -19.89 26.96 0.21
C GLU A 172 -18.94 25.92 0.82
N HIS A 173 -17.72 26.36 1.12
CA HIS A 173 -16.85 25.83 2.18
C HIS A 173 -16.87 24.31 2.42
N HIS A 174 -16.68 23.50 1.38
CA HIS A 174 -16.20 22.14 1.62
C HIS A 174 -14.76 22.24 2.15
N ILE A 175 -14.61 22.25 3.47
CA ILE A 175 -13.31 22.19 4.12
C ILE A 175 -12.68 20.86 3.71
N ILE A 176 -11.75 20.92 2.76
CA ILE A 176 -11.00 19.74 2.33
C ILE A 176 -9.95 19.48 3.41
N TYR A 177 -10.07 18.35 4.10
CA TYR A 177 -9.05 17.87 5.02
C TYR A 177 -8.02 17.03 4.27
N VAL A 178 -6.76 17.33 4.52
CA VAL A 178 -5.62 16.62 3.94
C VAL A 178 -4.70 16.12 5.03
N SER A 179 -4.10 14.97 4.80
CA SER A 179 -3.05 14.42 5.65
C SER A 179 -1.71 14.48 4.96
N ASN A 180 -0.71 15.01 5.65
CA ASN A 180 0.68 14.97 5.21
C ASN A 180 1.22 13.54 5.44
N LEU A 181 1.75 12.92 4.40
CA LEU A 181 2.35 11.58 4.51
C LEU A 181 3.75 11.59 5.15
N GLY A 182 4.34 12.77 5.37
CA GLY A 182 5.66 12.93 5.98
C GLY A 182 6.83 12.59 5.07
N ILE A 183 6.56 12.42 3.76
CA ILE A 183 7.56 12.06 2.75
C ILE A 183 7.37 12.93 1.50
N ASN A 184 8.43 13.03 0.69
CA ASN A 184 8.35 13.73 -0.58
C ASN A 184 7.79 12.84 -1.69
N TYR A 185 7.39 13.46 -2.80
CA TYR A 185 6.76 12.75 -3.92
C TYR A 185 7.66 11.69 -4.56
N GLY A 186 8.96 11.95 -4.68
CA GLY A 186 9.92 10.99 -5.20
C GLY A 186 10.02 9.71 -4.36
N GLU A 187 10.13 9.88 -3.05
CA GLU A 187 10.15 8.80 -2.07
C GLU A 187 8.82 8.05 -2.04
N PHE A 188 7.70 8.76 -2.08
CA PHE A 188 6.38 8.17 -2.16
C PHE A 188 6.25 7.22 -3.36
N LEU A 189 6.56 7.69 -4.57
CA LEU A 189 6.53 6.84 -5.77
C LEU A 189 7.46 5.64 -5.65
N LYS A 190 8.63 5.82 -5.02
CA LYS A 190 9.57 4.71 -4.78
C LYS A 190 9.01 3.66 -3.85
N TYR A 191 8.43 4.06 -2.73
CA TYR A 191 7.89 3.10 -1.76
C TYR A 191 6.64 2.37 -2.29
N ILE A 192 5.83 3.03 -3.12
CA ILE A 192 4.72 2.37 -3.82
C ILE A 192 5.24 1.34 -4.84
N ASP A 193 6.28 1.68 -5.60
CA ASP A 193 6.92 0.75 -6.55
C ASP A 193 7.57 -0.45 -5.84
N ASP A 194 8.28 -0.20 -4.73
CA ASP A 194 8.87 -1.25 -3.87
C ASP A 194 7.77 -2.17 -3.30
N THR A 195 6.64 -1.59 -2.88
CA THR A 195 5.47 -2.36 -2.41
C THR A 195 4.95 -3.29 -3.51
N SER A 196 4.78 -2.78 -4.73
CA SER A 196 4.32 -3.59 -5.87
C SER A 196 5.28 -4.75 -6.15
N SER A 197 6.59 -4.50 -6.04
CA SER A 197 7.63 -5.50 -6.24
C SER A 197 7.61 -6.60 -5.18
N GLU A 198 7.43 -6.26 -3.90
CA GLU A 198 7.29 -7.25 -2.82
C GLU A 198 5.98 -8.04 -2.93
N ILE A 199 4.88 -7.41 -3.33
CA ILE A 199 3.61 -8.12 -3.61
C ILE A 199 3.81 -9.13 -4.73
N ASN A 200 4.39 -8.73 -5.87
CA ASN A 200 4.68 -9.64 -6.98
C ASN A 200 5.58 -10.82 -6.55
N ARG A 201 6.60 -10.54 -5.72
CA ARG A 201 7.47 -11.58 -5.17
C ARG A 201 6.72 -12.54 -4.24
N PHE A 202 5.82 -12.03 -3.40
CA PHE A 202 4.98 -12.85 -2.54
C PHE A 202 4.06 -13.76 -3.37
N LEU A 203 3.35 -13.20 -4.35
CA LEU A 203 2.41 -13.95 -5.20
C LEU A 203 3.13 -15.06 -5.97
N LYS A 204 4.33 -14.78 -6.51
CA LYS A 204 5.17 -15.79 -7.17
C LYS A 204 5.55 -16.93 -6.22
N LYS A 205 5.91 -16.62 -4.97
CA LYS A 205 6.21 -17.64 -3.94
C LYS A 205 4.99 -18.46 -3.52
N ALA A 206 3.82 -17.85 -3.53
CA ALA A 206 2.54 -18.51 -3.26
C ALA A 206 2.07 -19.38 -4.44
N GLY A 207 2.80 -19.41 -5.56
CA GLY A 207 2.43 -20.18 -6.75
C GLY A 207 1.37 -19.51 -7.61
N VAL A 208 1.02 -18.26 -7.33
CA VAL A 208 0.06 -17.50 -8.14
C VAL A 208 0.78 -16.99 -9.38
N LYS A 209 0.55 -17.67 -10.50
CA LYS A 209 1.03 -17.25 -11.83
C LYS A 209 -0.09 -16.46 -12.50
N ASN A 210 0.25 -15.28 -13.04
CA ASN A 210 -0.64 -14.48 -13.90
C ASN A 210 -1.91 -13.95 -13.22
N LEU A 211 -1.79 -13.31 -12.05
CA LEU A 211 -2.82 -12.33 -11.70
C LEU A 211 -2.80 -11.21 -12.75
N ASN A 212 -3.95 -10.90 -13.32
CA ASN A 212 -4.14 -9.79 -14.25
C ASN A 212 -4.11 -8.46 -13.46
N ILE A 213 -2.98 -8.16 -12.85
CA ILE A 213 -2.83 -6.96 -12.03
C ILE A 213 -2.55 -5.79 -12.96
N GLU A 214 -3.50 -4.86 -13.00
CA GLU A 214 -3.52 -3.68 -13.88
C GLU A 214 -2.34 -2.71 -13.71
N TRP A 215 -1.46 -2.90 -12.72
CA TRP A 215 -0.19 -2.14 -12.67
C TRP A 215 0.87 -2.66 -13.65
N ASN A 216 0.73 -3.87 -14.19
CA ASN A 216 1.72 -4.48 -15.09
C ASN A 216 1.48 -4.18 -16.58
N LYS A 217 0.25 -3.79 -16.95
CA LYS A 217 -0.05 -3.26 -18.29
C LYS A 217 0.51 -1.85 -18.45
#